data_AF-A0A0I9SJB8-F1
#
_entry.id   AF-A0A0I9SJB8-F1
#
_cell.length_a   1.000
_cell.length_b   1.000
_cell.length_c   1.000
_cell.angle_alpha   90.00
_cell.angle_beta   90.00
_cell.angle_gamma   90.00
#
_symmetry.space_group_name_H-M   'P 1'
#
loop_
_entity.id
_entity.type
_entity.pdbx_description
1 polymer ?
#
loop_
_entity_poly.entity_id
_entity_poly.type
_entity_poly.pdbx_seq_one_letter_code
_entity_poly.pdbx_strand_id
1 'polypeptide(L)'
;MNNWFANIGVSRKLALGFGAVLVLTLILAWNGWGSLGSVIQRSGWMTEISLLNKTLTDLRIARLQFMLANGDNESTERLDKNLGIYLAQQTKLLETFKNPVNVAQLKEQAGYNAQYQNSLNDMRKAYAQANASRQIIDQAAGRLSELMAGVNRQVLQLSDYDEGRFAQFQAITQIEDDVQRAQYLLRVYMSSPGAEAAKAIYAQLDAAQATLGRHAGALDADSGAALQQMRTVLGEYRSAIEALEKATLAIAKARQEMTDQQKEIVRISDSLYQFQLDQLDVESAAARTRLIVSALLALVLGMLAAWLITRQIILPLRATLADVERIASGDLSATAQVQRRDELGVLQRGIQQMGSTLRELIGGIRDGVSQISAAAEELSAVTQQTSAGVNSQKEETDQVATAMHEMSATVQEVARNAEQAALAATEADGEAREGDRVVTEVVTQIERMASAVVRSTEAMTALQQESDKIGSVMNVIRAVAEQTNLLALNAAIEAARAGEAGRGFAVVADEVRGLAQR
;
A
#
# COMPACT_ATOMS: atom_id res chain seq x y z
N MET A 1 -2.92 -20.95 -8.34
CA MET A 1 -1.59 -20.54 -7.82
C MET A 1 -1.78 -19.93 -6.44
N ASN A 2 -1.17 -20.52 -5.40
CA ASN A 2 -1.27 -20.05 -4.03
C ASN A 2 -0.78 -18.60 -3.93
N ASN A 3 -1.73 -17.66 -3.90
CA ASN A 3 -1.47 -16.24 -3.96
C ASN A 3 -1.19 -15.70 -2.55
N TRP A 4 -0.19 -16.28 -1.87
CA TRP A 4 0.23 -15.87 -0.54
C TRP A 4 0.50 -14.35 -0.52
N PHE A 5 1.20 -13.86 -1.54
CA PHE A 5 1.43 -12.43 -1.73
C PHE A 5 0.15 -11.60 -1.90
N ALA A 6 -0.91 -12.14 -2.50
CA ALA A 6 -2.17 -11.40 -2.67
C ALA A 6 -2.90 -11.18 -1.34
N ASN A 7 -2.72 -12.09 -0.37
CA ASN A 7 -3.36 -12.00 0.95
C ASN A 7 -2.55 -11.21 1.99
N ILE A 8 -1.36 -10.72 1.63
CA ILE A 8 -0.58 -9.82 2.49
C ILE A 8 -1.21 -8.43 2.47
N GLY A 9 -1.25 -7.77 3.62
CA GLY A 9 -1.78 -6.42 3.73
C GLY A 9 -1.05 -5.40 2.84
N VAL A 10 -1.77 -4.39 2.36
CA VAL A 10 -1.23 -3.33 1.49
C VAL A 10 -0.02 -2.64 2.15
N SER A 11 -0.09 -2.39 3.45
CA SER A 11 1.01 -1.78 4.23
C SER A 11 2.29 -2.61 4.16
N ARG A 12 2.20 -3.94 4.34
CA ARG A 12 3.34 -4.86 4.25
C ARG A 12 3.89 -4.97 2.82
N LYS A 13 3.02 -4.94 1.80
CA LYS A 13 3.45 -4.93 0.39
C LYS A 13 4.28 -3.68 0.07
N LEU A 14 3.80 -2.50 0.49
CA LEU A 14 4.52 -1.24 0.32
C LEU A 14 5.80 -1.22 1.15
N ALA A 15 5.76 -1.68 2.40
CA ALA A 15 6.95 -1.77 3.25
C ALA A 15 8.03 -2.69 2.67
N LEU A 16 7.66 -3.82 2.07
CA LEU A 16 8.60 -4.70 1.37
C LEU A 16 9.19 -4.04 0.12
N GLY A 17 8.35 -3.39 -0.70
CA GLY A 17 8.80 -2.70 -1.91
C GLY A 17 9.75 -1.53 -1.61
N PHE A 18 9.31 -0.60 -0.78
CA PHE A 18 10.13 0.55 -0.37
C PHE A 18 11.32 0.14 0.50
N GLY A 19 11.15 -0.86 1.37
CA GLY A 19 12.23 -1.40 2.20
C GLY A 19 13.34 -2.02 1.36
N ALA A 20 13.00 -2.79 0.33
CA ALA A 20 13.98 -3.34 -0.60
C ALA A 20 14.76 -2.24 -1.34
N VAL A 21 14.06 -1.19 -1.80
CA VAL A 21 14.70 -0.03 -2.43
C VAL A 21 15.65 0.67 -1.46
N LEU A 22 15.21 0.96 -0.22
CA LEU A 22 16.04 1.62 0.80
C LEU A 22 17.29 0.82 1.17
N VAL A 23 17.17 -0.50 1.32
CA VAL A 23 18.31 -1.39 1.56
C VAL A 23 19.31 -1.32 0.41
N LEU A 24 18.83 -1.28 -0.84
CA LEU A 24 19.71 -1.15 -2.01
C LEU A 24 20.38 0.22 -2.07
N THR A 25 19.68 1.30 -1.72
CA THR A 25 20.30 2.63 -1.61
C THR A 25 21.38 2.67 -0.53
N LEU A 26 21.16 2.00 0.61
CA LEU A 26 22.18 1.87 1.65
C LEU A 26 23.39 1.07 1.18
N ILE A 27 23.18 -0.03 0.46
CA ILE A 27 24.27 -0.83 -0.14
C ILE A 27 25.06 0.02 -1.15
N LEU A 28 24.36 0.78 -1.99
CA LEU A 28 24.99 1.70 -2.95
C LEU A 28 25.82 2.77 -2.24
N ALA A 29 25.27 3.42 -1.22
CA ALA A 29 25.97 4.42 -0.43
C ALA A 29 27.20 3.83 0.27
N TRP A 30 27.07 2.63 0.85
CA TRP A 30 28.18 1.93 1.50
C TRP A 30 29.31 1.59 0.52
N ASN A 31 28.98 1.05 -0.66
CA ASN A 31 29.98 0.76 -1.69
C ASN A 31 30.64 2.04 -2.20
N GLY A 32 29.87 3.11 -2.39
CA GLY A 32 30.38 4.42 -2.78
C GLY A 32 31.37 4.96 -1.75
N TRP A 33 31.00 4.97 -0.47
CA TRP A 33 31.85 5.44 0.62
C TRP A 33 33.14 4.64 0.75
N GLY A 34 33.05 3.31 0.72
CA GLY A 34 34.22 2.43 0.77
C GLY A 34 35.19 2.66 -0.40
N SER A 35 34.66 2.84 -1.62
CA SER A 35 35.49 3.10 -2.80
C SER A 35 36.20 4.46 -2.75
N LEU A 36 35.52 5.49 -2.27
CA LEU A 36 36.11 6.81 -2.11
C LEU A 36 37.21 6.79 -1.04
N GLY A 37 36.97 6.06 0.06
CA GLY A 37 37.96 5.85 1.12
C GLY A 37 39.25 5.20 0.61
N SER A 38 39.16 4.15 -0.22
CA SER A 38 40.36 3.52 -0.81
C SER A 38 41.15 4.45 -1.72
N VAL A 39 40.46 5.27 -2.53
CA VAL A 39 41.11 6.24 -3.43
C VAL A 39 41.81 7.34 -2.63
N ILE A 40 41.16 7.88 -1.60
CA ILE A 40 41.74 8.90 -0.72
C ILE A 40 42.98 8.33 -0.01
N GLN A 41 42.92 7.10 0.50
CA GLN A 41 44.05 6.46 1.18
C GLN A 41 45.25 6.29 0.24
N ARG A 42 45.03 5.85 -0.99
CA ARG A 42 46.08 5.72 -2.02
C ARG A 42 46.69 7.05 -2.41
N SER A 43 45.86 8.08 -2.60
CA SER A 43 46.35 9.44 -2.84
C SER A 43 47.24 9.93 -1.69
N GLY A 44 46.88 9.60 -0.45
CA GLY A 44 47.72 9.87 0.72
C GLY A 44 49.07 9.17 0.66
N TRP A 45 49.08 7.88 0.33
CA TRP A 45 50.33 7.11 0.14
C TRP A 45 51.22 7.67 -0.97
N MET A 46 50.65 8.04 -2.11
CA MET A 46 51.39 8.69 -3.20
C MET A 46 51.99 10.04 -2.77
N THR A 47 51.28 10.79 -1.93
CA THR A 47 51.78 12.06 -1.38
C THR A 47 52.98 11.82 -0.45
N GLU A 48 52.92 10.78 0.38
CA GLU A 48 54.03 10.42 1.28
C GLU A 48 55.26 9.91 0.52
N ILE A 49 55.08 9.19 -0.60
CA ILE A 49 56.17 8.79 -1.52
C ILE A 49 56.74 10.03 -2.24
N SER A 50 55.89 10.95 -2.71
CA SER A 50 56.37 12.20 -3.30
C SER A 50 57.15 13.05 -2.30
N LEU A 51 56.73 13.06 -1.03
CA LEU A 51 57.45 13.74 0.05
C LEU A 51 58.82 13.09 0.29
N LEU A 52 58.92 11.76 0.25
CA LEU A 52 60.19 11.05 0.32
C LEU A 52 61.14 11.44 -0.82
N ASN A 53 60.64 11.52 -2.05
CA ASN A 53 61.45 11.96 -3.21
C ASN A 53 61.90 13.42 -3.08
N LYS A 54 61.06 14.28 -2.51
CA LYS A 54 61.41 15.66 -2.20
C LYS A 54 62.54 15.73 -1.17
N THR A 55 62.42 15.02 -0.04
CA THR A 55 63.46 15.04 1.01
C THR A 55 64.77 14.42 0.52
N LEU A 56 64.73 13.44 -0.38
CA LEU A 56 65.91 12.91 -1.08
C LEU A 56 66.57 13.97 -1.98
N THR A 57 65.77 14.80 -2.64
CA THR A 57 66.26 15.92 -3.45
C THR A 57 66.94 16.98 -2.58
N ASP A 58 66.34 17.33 -1.45
CA ASP A 58 66.92 18.27 -0.47
C ASP A 58 68.24 17.72 0.10
N LEU A 59 68.31 16.42 0.39
CA LEU A 59 69.55 15.73 0.76
C LEU A 59 70.63 15.83 -0.33
N ARG A 60 70.26 15.64 -1.61
CA ARG A 60 71.19 15.80 -2.73
C ARG A 60 71.74 17.23 -2.83
N ILE A 61 70.90 18.23 -2.61
CA ILE A 61 71.30 19.65 -2.60
C ILE A 61 72.28 19.90 -1.46
N ALA A 62 71.96 19.43 -0.25
CA ALA A 62 72.84 19.57 0.91
C ALA A 62 74.21 18.90 0.68
N ARG A 63 74.23 17.72 0.03
CA ARG A 63 75.48 17.04 -0.35
C ARG A 63 76.31 17.87 -1.34
N LEU A 64 75.67 18.45 -2.37
CA LEU A 64 76.38 19.30 -3.32
C LEU A 64 76.99 20.53 -2.65
N GLN A 65 76.27 21.16 -1.72
CA GLN A 65 76.79 22.28 -0.95
C GLN A 65 77.95 21.86 -0.04
N PHE A 66 77.88 20.69 0.59
CA PHE A 66 78.98 20.10 1.36
C PHE A 66 80.24 19.90 0.51
N MET A 67 80.07 19.40 -0.72
CA MET A 67 81.19 19.25 -1.65
C MET A 67 81.80 20.58 -2.07
N LEU A 68 80.97 21.60 -2.34
CA LEU A 68 81.41 22.95 -2.71
C LEU A 68 82.13 23.66 -1.56
N ALA A 69 81.71 23.42 -0.32
CA ALA A 69 82.31 23.96 0.89
C ALA A 69 83.52 23.15 1.39
N ASN A 70 84.00 22.17 0.63
CA ASN A 70 85.10 21.27 1.02
C ASN A 70 84.88 20.57 2.37
N GLY A 71 83.63 20.28 2.72
CA GLY A 71 83.27 19.60 3.95
C GLY A 71 83.50 20.40 5.22
N ASP A 72 83.18 21.70 5.20
CA ASP A 72 83.15 22.52 6.41
C ASP A 72 82.06 22.08 7.41
N ASN A 73 82.12 22.62 8.63
CA ASN A 73 81.21 22.24 9.70
C ASN A 73 79.75 22.61 9.38
N GLU A 74 79.51 23.82 8.84
CA GLU A 74 78.15 24.30 8.55
C GLU A 74 77.44 23.42 7.50
N SER A 75 78.13 23.08 6.41
CA SER A 75 77.56 22.21 5.39
C SER A 75 77.40 20.76 5.88
N THR A 76 78.26 20.30 6.80
CA THR A 76 78.14 18.98 7.44
C THR A 76 76.86 18.90 8.27
N GLU A 77 76.60 19.89 9.12
CA GLU A 77 75.37 19.93 9.93
C GLU A 77 74.10 19.98 9.05
N ARG A 78 74.13 20.79 7.98
CA ARG A 78 73.01 20.85 7.03
C ARG A 78 72.79 19.52 6.31
N LEU A 79 73.86 18.83 5.96
CA LEU A 79 73.80 17.50 5.34
C LEU A 79 73.23 16.45 6.30
N ASP A 80 73.69 16.43 7.56
CA ASP A 80 73.17 15.54 8.60
C ASP A 80 71.68 15.76 8.87
N LYS A 81 71.26 17.02 8.97
CA LYS A 81 69.86 17.37 9.16
C LYS A 81 68.97 16.83 8.03
N ASN A 82 69.35 17.06 6.78
CA ASN A 82 68.55 16.59 5.63
C ASN A 82 68.56 15.07 5.49
N LEU A 83 69.68 14.42 5.83
CA LEU A 83 69.78 12.96 5.88
C LEU A 83 68.81 12.40 6.94
N GLY A 84 68.79 12.99 8.14
CA GLY A 84 67.86 12.60 9.20
C GLY A 84 66.40 12.76 8.80
N ILE A 85 66.03 13.87 8.16
CA ILE A 85 64.67 14.12 7.65
C ILE A 85 64.27 13.05 6.62
N TYR A 86 65.15 12.75 5.67
CA TYR A 86 64.91 11.73 4.65
C TYR A 86 64.73 10.33 5.25
N LEU A 87 65.64 9.91 6.16
CA LEU A 87 65.58 8.61 6.82
C LEU A 87 64.34 8.47 7.72
N ALA A 88 63.93 9.54 8.41
CA ALA A 88 62.70 9.55 9.20
C ALA A 88 61.46 9.38 8.32
N GLN A 89 61.39 10.06 7.18
CA GLN A 89 60.30 9.89 6.21
C GLN A 89 60.26 8.46 5.64
N GLN A 90 61.42 7.88 5.34
CA GLN A 90 61.52 6.50 4.87
C GLN A 90 61.07 5.49 5.93
N THR A 91 61.41 5.73 7.20
CA THR A 91 60.99 4.87 8.34
C THR A 91 59.48 4.96 8.56
N LYS A 92 58.91 6.18 8.50
CA LYS A 92 57.47 6.39 8.56
C LYS A 92 56.71 5.63 7.47
N LEU A 93 57.25 5.60 6.25
CA LEU A 93 56.67 4.82 5.14
C LEU A 93 56.71 3.32 5.43
N LEU A 94 57.83 2.79 5.96
CA LEU A 94 57.95 1.38 6.36
C LEU A 94 56.92 0.97 7.42
N GLU A 95 56.60 1.87 8.35
CA GLU A 95 55.59 1.62 9.39
C GLU A 95 54.16 1.71 8.87
N THR A 96 53.91 2.63 7.93
CA THR A 96 52.58 2.93 7.38
C THR A 96 52.13 1.89 6.35
N PHE A 97 53.03 1.46 5.47
CA PHE A 97 52.69 0.54 4.38
C PHE A 97 52.62 -0.90 4.88
N LYS A 98 51.51 -1.60 4.60
CA LYS A 98 51.30 -3.00 5.01
C LYS A 98 51.34 -4.00 3.87
N ASN A 99 51.22 -3.54 2.63
CA ASN A 99 51.27 -4.41 1.46
C ASN A 99 52.68 -5.02 1.32
N PRO A 100 52.80 -6.35 1.12
CA PRO A 100 54.09 -7.04 1.09
C PRO A 100 55.03 -6.55 -0.02
N VAL A 101 54.50 -6.14 -1.18
CA VAL A 101 55.29 -5.59 -2.29
C VAL A 101 55.92 -4.26 -1.89
N ASN A 102 55.12 -3.35 -1.33
CA ASN A 102 55.61 -2.05 -0.87
C ASN A 102 56.64 -2.19 0.26
N VAL A 103 56.38 -3.08 1.22
CA VAL A 103 57.31 -3.34 2.34
C VAL A 103 58.63 -3.93 1.84
N ALA A 104 58.59 -4.85 0.86
CA ALA A 104 59.80 -5.41 0.27
C ALA A 104 60.64 -4.33 -0.42
N GLN A 105 60.01 -3.47 -1.22
CA GLN A 105 60.68 -2.35 -1.89
C GLN A 105 61.26 -1.34 -0.90
N LEU A 106 60.50 -0.96 0.13
CA LEU A 106 60.99 -0.04 1.16
C LEU A 106 62.14 -0.62 1.98
N LYS A 107 62.16 -1.95 2.20
CA LYS A 107 63.30 -2.64 2.84
C LYS A 107 64.54 -2.67 1.93
N GLU A 108 64.35 -2.91 0.64
CA GLU A 108 65.43 -2.80 -0.36
C GLU A 108 66.01 -1.38 -0.37
N GLN A 109 65.14 -0.36 -0.38
CA GLN A 109 65.54 1.04 -0.27
C GLN A 109 66.29 1.34 1.03
N ALA A 110 65.88 0.74 2.16
CA ALA A 110 66.59 0.85 3.44
C ALA A 110 68.03 0.32 3.34
N GLY A 111 68.24 -0.76 2.59
CA GLY A 111 69.56 -1.31 2.30
C GLY A 111 70.45 -0.31 1.55
N TYR A 112 69.94 0.30 0.49
CA TYR A 112 70.67 1.36 -0.23
C TYR A 112 70.89 2.62 0.62
N ASN A 113 69.95 2.97 1.50
CA ASN A 113 70.12 4.07 2.45
C ASN A 113 71.25 3.81 3.45
N ALA A 114 71.43 2.57 3.90
CA ALA A 114 72.55 2.19 4.77
C ALA A 114 73.90 2.27 4.02
N GLN A 115 73.93 1.80 2.78
CA GLN A 115 75.13 1.94 1.92
C GLN A 115 75.47 3.41 1.65
N TYR A 116 74.47 4.25 1.38
CA TYR A 116 74.63 5.70 1.21
C TYR A 116 75.21 6.38 2.45
N GLN A 117 74.75 6.01 3.65
CA GLN A 117 75.32 6.51 4.90
C GLN A 117 76.81 6.13 5.06
N ASN A 118 77.17 4.89 4.70
CA ASN A 118 78.55 4.44 4.74
C ASN A 118 79.44 5.22 3.76
N SER A 119 79.04 5.32 2.48
CA SER A 119 79.79 6.09 1.48
C SER A 119 79.85 7.58 1.84
N LEU A 120 78.82 8.13 2.47
CA LEU A 120 78.85 9.51 2.99
C LEU A 120 79.87 9.69 4.12
N ASN A 121 79.96 8.74 5.06
CA ASN A 121 80.95 8.77 6.12
C ASN A 121 82.37 8.67 5.57
N ASP A 122 82.58 7.83 4.56
CA ASP A 122 83.87 7.73 3.86
C ASP A 122 84.23 9.02 3.14
N MET A 123 83.25 9.66 2.50
CA MET A 123 83.42 10.99 1.90
C MET A 123 83.85 12.03 2.95
N ARG A 124 83.19 12.08 4.13
CA ARG A 124 83.55 13.02 5.21
C ARG A 124 84.98 12.81 5.71
N LYS A 125 85.37 11.55 5.96
CA LYS A 125 86.74 11.21 6.36
C LYS A 125 87.75 11.66 5.30
N ALA A 126 87.44 11.45 4.03
CA ALA A 126 88.30 11.86 2.92
C ALA A 126 88.42 13.39 2.79
N TYR A 127 87.34 14.15 2.99
CA TYR A 127 87.43 15.63 3.05
C TYR A 127 88.25 16.11 4.25
N ALA A 128 88.06 15.52 5.44
CA ALA A 128 88.87 15.85 6.61
C ALA A 128 90.37 15.59 6.36
N GLN A 129 90.70 14.44 5.75
CA GLN A 129 92.08 14.11 5.37
C GLN A 129 92.64 15.08 4.31
N ALA A 130 91.84 15.44 3.31
CA ALA A 130 92.25 16.39 2.27
C ALA A 130 92.53 17.78 2.88
N ASN A 131 91.67 18.25 3.79
CA ASN A 131 91.84 19.54 4.46
C ASN A 131 93.07 19.54 5.39
N ALA A 132 93.29 18.46 6.15
CA ALA A 132 94.52 18.30 6.95
C ALA A 132 95.78 18.29 6.07
N SER A 133 95.73 17.58 4.94
CA SER A 133 96.86 17.52 4.00
C SER A 133 97.16 18.88 3.37
N ARG A 134 96.12 19.66 3.01
CA ARG A 134 96.27 21.04 2.52
C ARG A 134 96.95 21.94 3.56
N GLN A 135 96.56 21.85 4.83
CA GLN A 135 97.21 22.61 5.91
C GLN A 135 98.70 22.27 6.05
N ILE A 136 99.05 20.98 6.00
CA ILE A 136 100.46 20.53 6.06
C ILE A 136 101.24 21.03 4.83
N ILE A 137 100.65 20.96 3.64
CA ILE A 137 101.22 21.49 2.40
C ILE A 137 101.50 22.99 2.55
N ASP A 138 100.52 23.78 3.00
CA ASP A 138 100.67 25.24 3.15
C ASP A 138 101.76 25.58 4.18
N GLN A 139 101.80 24.87 5.31
CA GLN A 139 102.83 25.04 6.34
C GLN A 139 104.23 24.63 5.84
N ALA A 140 104.34 23.53 5.10
CA ALA A 140 105.61 23.09 4.52
C ALA A 140 106.09 24.02 3.40
N ALA A 141 105.18 24.55 2.57
CA ALA A 141 105.51 25.57 1.57
C ALA A 141 106.03 26.86 2.23
N GLY A 142 105.39 27.31 3.30
CA GLY A 142 105.86 28.46 4.09
C GLY A 142 107.26 28.24 4.68
N ARG A 143 107.49 27.09 5.33
CA ARG A 143 108.80 26.73 5.88
C ARG A 143 109.89 26.62 4.80
N LEU A 144 109.59 26.02 3.65
CA LEU A 144 110.52 25.97 2.52
C LEU A 144 110.88 27.39 2.05
N SER A 145 109.88 28.27 1.90
CA SER A 145 110.11 29.66 1.51
C SER A 145 110.99 30.41 2.51
N GLU A 146 110.77 30.22 3.82
CA GLU A 146 111.58 30.84 4.86
C GLU A 146 113.02 30.33 4.88
N LEU A 147 113.21 29.02 4.73
CA LEU A 147 114.54 28.40 4.64
C LEU A 147 115.31 28.92 3.41
N MET A 148 114.65 28.97 2.25
CA MET A 148 115.29 29.44 1.01
C MET A 148 115.66 30.92 1.11
N ALA A 149 114.77 31.76 1.64
CA ALA A 149 115.06 33.17 1.91
C ALA A 149 116.16 33.37 2.98
N GLY A 150 116.31 32.43 3.92
CA GLY A 150 117.42 32.39 4.88
C GLY A 150 118.77 32.17 4.20
N VAL A 151 118.88 31.10 3.40
CA VAL A 151 120.09 30.76 2.64
C VAL A 151 120.42 31.88 1.64
N ASN A 152 119.44 32.37 0.90
CA ASN A 152 119.66 33.47 -0.05
C ASN A 152 120.20 34.74 0.64
N ARG A 153 119.70 35.08 1.84
CA ARG A 153 120.25 36.20 2.64
C ARG A 153 121.69 35.96 3.06
N GLN A 154 122.06 34.74 3.47
CA GLN A 154 123.44 34.39 3.82
C GLN A 154 124.36 34.57 2.61
N VAL A 155 123.97 34.06 1.44
CA VAL A 155 124.74 34.21 0.19
C VAL A 155 124.91 35.67 -0.23
N LEU A 156 123.89 36.51 -0.04
CA LEU A 156 123.97 37.94 -0.34
C LEU A 156 124.85 38.73 0.64
N GLN A 157 125.10 38.21 1.84
CA GLN A 157 125.99 38.81 2.84
C GLN A 157 127.47 38.44 2.64
N LEU A 158 127.77 37.42 1.82
CA LEU A 158 129.14 37.08 1.44
C LEU A 158 129.80 38.23 0.67
N SER A 159 131.12 38.35 0.79
CA SER A 159 131.92 39.34 0.07
C SER A 159 131.71 39.25 -1.44
N ASP A 160 131.77 40.39 -2.15
CA ASP A 160 131.77 40.41 -3.64
C ASP A 160 132.94 39.63 -4.24
N TYR A 161 133.99 39.39 -3.47
CA TYR A 161 135.21 38.67 -3.88
C TYR A 161 135.28 37.22 -3.38
N ASP A 162 134.22 36.70 -2.76
CA ASP A 162 134.17 35.30 -2.33
C ASP A 162 134.06 34.36 -3.56
N GLU A 163 135.02 33.46 -3.72
CA GLU A 163 135.10 32.54 -4.87
C GLU A 163 133.87 31.60 -4.97
N GLY A 164 133.18 31.33 -3.86
CA GLY A 164 132.02 30.43 -3.81
C GLY A 164 130.68 31.13 -4.00
N ARG A 165 130.60 32.46 -3.84
CA ARG A 165 129.32 33.19 -3.80
C ARG A 165 128.45 32.99 -5.04
N PHE A 166 129.03 33.01 -6.25
CA PHE A 166 128.26 32.81 -7.48
C PHE A 166 127.69 31.40 -7.57
N ALA A 167 128.46 30.36 -7.20
CA ALA A 167 128.01 28.98 -7.19
C ALA A 167 126.88 28.77 -6.17
N GLN A 168 127.01 29.38 -4.98
CA GLN A 168 125.97 29.35 -3.95
C GLN A 168 124.68 30.06 -4.40
N PHE A 169 124.82 31.22 -5.06
CA PHE A 169 123.69 31.96 -5.59
C PHE A 169 122.96 31.17 -6.69
N GLN A 170 123.71 30.59 -7.63
CA GLN A 170 123.14 29.74 -8.67
C GLN A 170 122.43 28.51 -8.09
N ALA A 171 123.02 27.89 -7.06
CA ALA A 171 122.42 26.75 -6.37
C ALA A 171 121.07 27.11 -5.74
N ILE A 172 121.02 28.18 -4.93
CA ILE A 172 119.78 28.57 -4.24
C ILE A 172 118.69 29.00 -5.24
N THR A 173 119.04 29.72 -6.32
CA THR A 173 118.06 30.10 -7.36
C THR A 173 117.48 28.88 -8.08
N GLN A 174 118.29 27.86 -8.39
CA GLN A 174 117.79 26.63 -9.00
C GLN A 174 116.86 25.84 -8.05
N ILE A 175 117.19 25.81 -6.76
CA ILE A 175 116.33 25.19 -5.74
C ILE A 175 115.00 25.94 -5.64
N GLU A 176 115.04 27.27 -5.60
CA GLU A 176 113.84 28.12 -5.56
C GLU A 176 112.93 27.90 -6.78
N ASP A 177 113.50 27.88 -8.00
CA ASP A 177 112.75 27.64 -9.23
C ASP A 177 112.08 26.25 -9.23
N ASP A 178 112.82 25.21 -8.84
CA ASP A 178 112.29 23.86 -8.78
C ASP A 178 111.12 23.72 -7.79
N VAL A 179 111.22 24.37 -6.61
CA VAL A 179 110.17 24.37 -5.59
C VAL A 179 108.96 25.21 -6.03
N GLN A 180 109.17 26.40 -6.60
CA GLN A 180 108.08 27.24 -7.12
C GLN A 180 107.32 26.54 -8.25
N ARG A 181 108.04 25.82 -9.12
CA ARG A 181 107.41 25.02 -10.19
C ARG A 181 106.57 23.88 -9.61
N ALA A 182 107.03 23.21 -8.55
CA ALA A 182 106.25 22.21 -7.85
C ALA A 182 104.96 22.81 -7.24
N GLN A 183 105.05 23.98 -6.61
CA GLN A 183 103.90 24.69 -6.05
C GLN A 183 102.90 25.12 -7.13
N TYR A 184 103.37 25.57 -8.29
CA TYR A 184 102.53 25.88 -9.44
C TYR A 184 101.78 24.64 -9.94
N LEU A 185 102.49 23.52 -10.14
CA LEU A 185 101.88 22.26 -10.57
C LEU A 185 100.85 21.75 -9.54
N LEU A 186 101.10 21.95 -8.25
CA LEU A 186 100.12 21.64 -7.21
C LEU A 186 98.85 22.48 -7.35
N ARG A 187 98.96 23.78 -7.62
CA ARG A 187 97.79 24.64 -7.86
C ARG A 187 96.98 24.19 -9.08
N VAL A 188 97.66 23.74 -10.15
CA VAL A 188 97.01 23.13 -11.32
C VAL A 188 96.27 21.86 -10.91
N TYR A 189 96.91 20.95 -10.17
CA TYR A 189 96.26 19.74 -9.66
C TYR A 189 95.05 20.05 -8.76
N MET A 190 95.14 21.06 -7.88
CA MET A 190 94.01 21.45 -7.03
C MET A 190 92.82 21.97 -7.83
N SER A 191 93.05 22.60 -8.98
CA SER A 191 91.99 23.06 -9.88
C SER A 191 91.38 21.93 -10.73
N SER A 192 92.21 20.98 -11.15
CA SER A 192 91.81 19.84 -11.98
C SER A 192 92.60 18.59 -11.57
N PRO A 193 92.15 17.86 -10.52
CA PRO A 193 92.85 16.68 -10.05
C PRO A 193 92.89 15.59 -11.11
N GLY A 194 94.02 14.90 -11.23
CA GLY A 194 94.18 13.81 -12.19
C GLY A 194 95.56 13.15 -12.10
N ALA A 195 95.65 11.92 -12.62
CA ALA A 195 96.86 11.10 -12.55
C ALA A 195 98.05 11.75 -13.27
N GLU A 196 97.82 12.42 -14.41
CA GLU A 196 98.89 13.13 -15.13
C GLU A 196 99.42 14.33 -14.35
N ALA A 197 98.52 15.13 -13.74
CA ALA A 197 98.90 16.26 -12.92
C ALA A 197 99.64 15.82 -11.65
N ALA A 198 99.20 14.74 -10.99
CA ALA A 198 99.90 14.14 -9.85
C ALA A 198 101.31 13.66 -10.24
N LYS A 199 101.43 12.95 -11.37
CA LYS A 199 102.72 12.49 -11.89
C LYS A 199 103.68 13.65 -12.19
N ALA A 200 103.18 14.74 -12.75
CA ALA A 200 103.98 15.94 -13.01
C ALA A 200 104.51 16.58 -11.72
N ILE A 201 103.69 16.66 -10.67
CA ILE A 201 104.11 17.17 -9.36
C ILE A 201 105.20 16.27 -8.76
N TYR A 202 105.00 14.94 -8.76
CA TYR A 202 105.99 14.02 -8.20
C TYR A 202 107.32 14.09 -8.94
N ALA A 203 107.31 14.13 -10.27
CA ALA A 203 108.51 14.30 -11.07
C ALA A 203 109.26 15.61 -10.74
N GLN A 204 108.52 16.71 -10.53
CA GLN A 204 109.12 18.00 -10.17
C GLN A 204 109.66 18.01 -8.72
N LEU A 205 109.00 17.33 -7.78
CA LEU A 205 109.50 17.15 -6.41
C LEU A 205 110.75 16.27 -6.36
N ASP A 206 110.81 15.22 -7.18
CA ASP A 206 112.00 14.37 -7.34
C ASP A 206 113.16 15.18 -7.93
N ALA A 207 112.89 16.04 -8.91
CA ALA A 207 113.87 16.97 -9.47
C ALA A 207 114.39 17.95 -8.40
N ALA A 208 113.50 18.56 -7.62
CA ALA A 208 113.85 19.47 -6.52
C ALA A 208 114.73 18.78 -5.46
N GLN A 209 114.41 17.54 -5.08
CA GLN A 209 115.24 16.74 -4.17
C GLN A 209 116.62 16.42 -4.76
N ALA A 210 116.68 16.10 -6.06
CA ALA A 210 117.95 15.85 -6.74
C ALA A 210 118.80 17.13 -6.87
N THR A 211 118.19 18.29 -7.12
CA THR A 211 118.86 19.60 -7.15
C THR A 211 119.43 19.97 -5.77
N LEU A 212 118.65 19.78 -4.69
CA LEU A 212 119.14 19.92 -3.32
C LEU A 212 120.34 19.01 -3.02
N GLY A 213 120.30 17.75 -3.49
CA GLY A 213 121.39 16.80 -3.29
C GLY A 213 122.67 17.14 -4.07
N ARG A 214 122.54 17.62 -5.31
CA ARG A 214 123.68 18.04 -6.15
C ARG A 214 124.40 19.26 -5.60
N HIS A 215 123.66 20.22 -5.07
CA HIS A 215 124.20 21.48 -4.57
C HIS A 215 124.60 21.45 -3.09
N ALA A 216 124.43 20.32 -2.41
CA ALA A 216 124.80 20.17 -1.00
C ALA A 216 126.28 20.42 -0.72
N GLY A 217 127.17 20.19 -1.69
CA GLY A 217 128.60 20.48 -1.58
C GLY A 217 129.04 21.86 -2.10
N ALA A 218 128.15 22.59 -2.79
CA ALA A 218 128.43 23.93 -3.32
C ALA A 218 128.10 25.04 -2.31
N LEU A 219 127.26 24.75 -1.32
CA LEU A 219 126.86 25.63 -0.24
C LEU A 219 127.79 25.45 0.97
N ASP A 220 127.99 26.51 1.74
CA ASP A 220 128.92 26.51 2.88
C ASP A 220 128.45 25.64 4.07
N ALA A 221 129.33 25.44 5.05
CA ALA A 221 129.04 24.63 6.23
C ALA A 221 127.88 25.20 7.08
N ASP A 222 127.71 26.53 7.07
CA ASP A 222 126.66 27.24 7.81
C ASP A 222 125.27 27.04 7.17
N SER A 223 125.21 26.82 5.85
CA SER A 223 124.00 26.51 5.09
C SER A 223 123.63 25.02 5.14
N GLY A 224 124.54 24.14 5.58
CA GLY A 224 124.33 22.69 5.62
C GLY A 224 123.13 22.27 6.49
N ALA A 225 122.92 22.96 7.62
CA ALA A 225 121.75 22.72 8.49
C ALA A 225 120.43 23.11 7.81
N ALA A 226 120.41 24.25 7.11
CA ALA A 226 119.23 24.73 6.38
C ALA A 226 118.88 23.78 5.23
N LEU A 227 119.86 23.28 4.48
CA LEU A 227 119.66 22.30 3.42
C LEU A 227 119.06 20.98 3.92
N GLN A 228 119.54 20.49 5.06
CA GLN A 228 119.01 19.26 5.64
C GLN A 228 117.56 19.45 6.11
N GLN A 229 117.24 20.63 6.65
CA GLN A 229 115.85 21.00 6.96
C GLN A 229 115.01 21.11 5.68
N MET A 230 115.49 21.75 4.61
CA MET A 230 114.78 21.82 3.32
C MET A 230 114.47 20.42 2.79
N ARG A 231 115.43 19.50 2.83
CA ARG A 231 115.23 18.11 2.39
C ARG A 231 114.15 17.40 3.20
N THR A 232 114.14 17.63 4.51
CA THR A 232 113.14 17.08 5.43
C THR A 232 111.75 17.65 5.12
N VAL A 233 111.64 18.98 5.03
CA VAL A 233 110.37 19.66 4.73
C VAL A 233 109.86 19.31 3.33
N LEU A 234 110.75 19.12 2.35
CA LEU A 234 110.37 18.68 1.00
C LEU A 234 109.83 17.23 1.00
N GLY A 235 110.38 16.36 1.85
CA GLY A 235 109.83 15.02 2.09
C GLY A 235 108.45 15.04 2.77
N GLU A 236 108.25 15.92 3.76
CA GLU A 236 106.95 16.18 4.38
C GLU A 236 105.94 16.71 3.36
N TYR A 237 106.36 17.67 2.53
CA TYR A 237 105.56 18.26 1.46
C TYR A 237 105.10 17.20 0.45
N ARG A 238 106.02 16.34 0.00
CA ARG A 238 105.69 15.20 -0.87
C ARG A 238 104.67 14.26 -0.22
N SER A 239 104.93 13.85 1.02
CA SER A 239 104.05 12.92 1.75
C SER A 239 102.65 13.49 1.94
N ALA A 240 102.54 14.80 2.19
CA ALA A 240 101.26 15.49 2.29
C ALA A 240 100.52 15.56 0.94
N ILE A 241 101.24 15.72 -0.18
CA ILE A 241 100.64 15.66 -1.52
C ILE A 241 100.15 14.25 -1.86
N GLU A 242 100.90 13.20 -1.51
CA GLU A 242 100.45 11.80 -1.63
C GLU A 242 99.20 11.52 -0.79
N ALA A 243 99.14 12.05 0.44
CA ALA A 243 97.94 11.95 1.27
C ALA A 243 96.75 12.71 0.67
N LEU A 244 96.98 13.89 0.08
CA LEU A 244 95.97 14.68 -0.61
C LEU A 244 95.45 13.95 -1.87
N GLU A 245 96.33 13.33 -2.66
CA GLU A 245 95.94 12.53 -3.82
C GLU A 245 95.03 11.37 -3.42
N LYS A 246 95.46 10.57 -2.45
CA LYS A 246 94.65 9.45 -1.92
C LYS A 246 93.28 9.92 -1.41
N ALA A 247 93.25 11.03 -0.68
CA ALA A 247 92.00 11.62 -0.20
C ALA A 247 91.09 12.08 -1.35
N THR A 248 91.66 12.69 -2.40
CA THR A 248 90.92 13.15 -3.58
C THR A 248 90.31 11.98 -4.36
N LEU A 249 91.06 10.89 -4.51
CA LEU A 249 90.56 9.65 -5.12
C LEU A 249 89.45 9.01 -4.27
N ALA A 250 89.59 9.00 -2.95
CA ALA A 250 88.55 8.50 -2.04
C ALA A 250 87.26 9.35 -2.11
N ILE A 251 87.36 10.68 -2.20
CA ILE A 251 86.21 11.57 -2.43
C ILE A 251 85.53 11.23 -3.76
N ALA A 252 86.29 11.06 -4.84
CA ALA A 252 85.75 10.72 -6.16
C ALA A 252 85.03 9.36 -6.14
N LYS A 253 85.62 8.35 -5.51
CA LYS A 253 85.02 7.02 -5.35
C LYS A 253 83.72 7.08 -4.56
N ALA A 254 83.74 7.70 -3.37
CA ALA A 254 82.55 7.84 -2.53
C ALA A 254 81.44 8.62 -3.26
N ARG A 255 81.78 9.67 -4.01
CA ARG A 255 80.83 10.41 -4.84
C ARG A 255 80.17 9.53 -5.89
N GLN A 256 80.94 8.65 -6.54
CA GLN A 256 80.41 7.72 -7.55
C GLN A 256 79.47 6.70 -6.90
N GLU A 257 79.89 6.04 -5.82
CA GLU A 257 79.07 5.08 -5.07
C GLU A 257 77.76 5.71 -4.61
N MET A 258 77.81 6.91 -4.02
CA MET A 258 76.63 7.65 -3.59
C MET A 258 75.72 8.02 -4.74
N THR A 259 76.27 8.31 -5.92
CA THR A 259 75.46 8.56 -7.12
C THR A 259 74.72 7.31 -7.57
N ASP A 260 75.39 6.17 -7.55
CA ASP A 260 74.81 4.90 -7.99
C ASP A 260 73.77 4.38 -6.98
N GLN A 261 74.06 4.45 -5.69
CA GLN A 261 73.08 4.14 -4.63
C GLN A 261 71.84 5.03 -4.74
N GLN A 262 72.03 6.34 -5.01
CA GLN A 262 70.92 7.26 -5.15
C GLN A 262 70.07 6.99 -6.41
N LYS A 263 70.66 6.49 -7.51
CA LYS A 263 69.89 6.02 -8.67
C LYS A 263 68.97 4.86 -8.28
N GLU A 264 69.48 3.89 -7.52
CA GLU A 264 68.66 2.76 -7.06
C GLU A 264 67.57 3.20 -6.10
N ILE A 265 67.86 4.11 -5.16
CA ILE A 265 66.85 4.69 -4.27
C ILE A 265 65.72 5.35 -5.07
N VAL A 266 66.06 6.16 -6.09
CA VAL A 266 65.07 6.83 -6.96
C VAL A 266 64.29 5.80 -7.77
N ARG A 267 64.96 4.80 -8.37
CA ARG A 267 64.29 3.72 -9.12
C ARG A 267 63.25 3.00 -8.26
N ILE A 268 63.58 2.72 -7.00
CA ILE A 268 62.66 2.08 -6.06
C ILE A 268 61.50 3.01 -5.70
N SER A 269 61.77 4.29 -5.41
CA SER A 269 60.69 5.27 -5.16
C SER A 269 59.74 5.44 -6.34
N ASP A 270 60.28 5.48 -7.57
CA ASP A 270 59.48 5.58 -8.79
C ASP A 270 58.65 4.31 -8.99
N SER A 271 59.24 3.12 -8.75
CA SER A 271 58.51 1.86 -8.80
C SER A 271 57.41 1.76 -7.74
N LEU A 272 57.66 2.25 -6.52
CA LEU A 272 56.64 2.37 -5.47
C LEU A 272 55.49 3.29 -5.91
N TYR A 273 55.82 4.45 -6.50
CA TYR A 273 54.81 5.39 -6.99
C TYR A 273 53.98 4.80 -8.12
N GLN A 274 54.62 4.16 -9.11
CA GLN A 274 53.93 3.49 -10.22
C GLN A 274 53.05 2.34 -9.73
N PHE A 275 53.52 1.54 -8.77
CA PHE A 275 52.70 0.49 -8.18
C PHE A 275 51.43 1.04 -7.50
N GLN A 276 51.51 2.23 -6.87
CA GLN A 276 50.31 2.88 -6.33
C GLN A 276 49.35 3.37 -7.41
N LEU A 277 49.88 3.90 -8.52
CA LEU A 277 49.10 4.31 -9.69
C LEU A 277 48.37 3.13 -10.33
N ASP A 278 49.07 2.06 -10.68
CA ASP A 278 48.49 0.87 -11.31
C ASP A 278 47.36 0.28 -10.47
N GLN A 279 47.60 0.19 -9.17
CA GLN A 279 46.61 -0.34 -8.24
C GLN A 279 45.44 0.63 -8.00
N LEU A 280 45.64 1.95 -8.11
CA LEU A 280 44.56 2.94 -8.08
C LEU A 280 43.65 2.79 -9.30
N ASP A 281 44.21 2.53 -10.48
CA ASP A 281 43.45 2.31 -11.71
C ASP A 281 42.62 1.02 -11.62
N VAL A 282 43.22 -0.08 -11.14
CA VAL A 282 42.52 -1.36 -10.93
C VAL A 282 41.37 -1.21 -9.93
N GLU A 283 41.61 -0.56 -8.78
CA GLU A 283 40.58 -0.35 -7.77
C GLU A 283 39.48 0.59 -8.23
N SER A 284 39.82 1.64 -8.97
CA SER A 284 38.84 2.59 -9.55
C SER A 284 37.96 1.89 -10.58
N ALA A 285 38.54 1.07 -11.45
CA ALA A 285 37.78 0.27 -12.42
C ALA A 285 36.85 -0.74 -11.73
N ALA A 286 37.35 -1.45 -10.71
CA ALA A 286 36.55 -2.39 -9.92
C ALA A 286 35.43 -1.69 -9.12
N ALA A 287 35.70 -0.51 -8.55
CA ALA A 287 34.71 0.32 -7.87
C ALA A 287 33.62 0.80 -8.83
N ARG A 288 34.00 1.32 -9.99
CA ARG A 288 33.06 1.75 -11.04
C ARG A 288 32.16 0.60 -11.49
N THR A 289 32.74 -0.59 -11.69
CA THR A 289 31.99 -1.79 -12.07
C THR A 289 31.00 -2.20 -10.97
N ARG A 290 31.44 -2.25 -9.70
CA ARG A 290 30.57 -2.56 -8.56
C ARG A 290 29.41 -1.57 -8.41
N LEU A 291 29.67 -0.27 -8.57
CA LEU A 291 28.64 0.78 -8.53
C LEU A 291 27.63 0.64 -9.67
N ILE A 292 28.10 0.39 -10.91
CA ILE A 292 27.20 0.16 -12.05
C ILE A 292 26.33 -1.07 -11.82
N VAL A 293 26.92 -2.19 -11.38
CA VAL A 293 26.18 -3.43 -11.12
C VAL A 293 25.14 -3.25 -10.02
N SER A 294 25.52 -2.60 -8.91
CA SER A 294 24.57 -2.34 -7.81
C SER A 294 23.49 -1.32 -8.19
N ALA A 295 23.78 -0.34 -9.05
CA ALA A 295 22.80 0.59 -9.58
C ALA A 295 21.81 -0.10 -10.53
N LEU A 296 22.30 -0.97 -11.42
CA LEU A 296 21.46 -1.78 -12.30
C LEU A 296 20.56 -2.72 -11.49
N LEU A 297 21.08 -3.38 -10.47
CA LEU A 297 20.29 -4.23 -9.57
C LEU A 297 19.22 -3.42 -8.84
N ALA A 298 19.55 -2.23 -8.34
CA ALA A 298 18.58 -1.33 -7.72
C ALA A 298 17.46 -0.94 -8.69
N LEU A 299 17.81 -0.65 -9.95
CA LEU A 299 16.85 -0.29 -10.99
C LEU A 299 15.93 -1.46 -11.36
N VAL A 300 16.48 -2.67 -11.56
CA VAL A 300 15.71 -3.88 -11.84
C VAL A 300 14.75 -4.22 -10.70
N LEU A 301 15.22 -4.17 -9.45
CA LEU A 301 14.37 -4.45 -8.29
C LEU A 301 13.33 -3.35 -8.07
N GLY A 302 13.66 -2.09 -8.34
CA GLY A 302 12.70 -0.98 -8.35
C GLY A 302 11.61 -1.17 -9.39
N MET A 303 11.95 -1.56 -10.62
CA MET A 303 10.98 -1.90 -11.67
C MET A 303 10.10 -3.10 -11.27
N LEU A 304 10.69 -4.13 -10.68
CA LEU A 304 9.95 -5.31 -10.21
C LEU A 304 8.98 -4.95 -9.08
N ALA A 305 9.41 -4.11 -8.12
CA ALA A 305 8.54 -3.60 -7.06
C ALA A 305 7.39 -2.75 -7.64
N ALA A 306 7.66 -1.85 -8.57
CA ALA A 306 6.65 -1.04 -9.25
C ALA A 306 5.63 -1.91 -10.02
N TRP A 307 6.12 -2.94 -10.73
CA TRP A 307 5.29 -3.91 -11.42
C TRP A 307 4.41 -4.72 -10.45
N LEU A 308 4.97 -5.19 -9.33
CA LEU A 308 4.23 -5.90 -8.29
C LEU A 308 3.15 -5.02 -7.65
N ILE A 309 3.48 -3.77 -7.31
CA ILE A 309 2.52 -2.79 -6.75
C ILE A 309 1.37 -2.55 -7.74
N THR A 310 1.70 -2.32 -9.02
CA THR A 310 0.69 -2.12 -10.07
C THR A 310 -0.23 -3.32 -10.18
N ARG A 311 0.33 -4.54 -10.19
CA ARG A 311 -0.44 -5.75 -10.38
C ARG A 311 -1.27 -6.14 -9.14
N GLN A 312 -0.75 -5.94 -7.94
CA GLN A 312 -1.37 -6.40 -6.68
C GLN A 312 -2.29 -5.35 -6.04
N ILE A 313 -2.08 -4.06 -6.30
CA ILE A 313 -2.85 -2.98 -5.67
C ILE A 313 -3.69 -2.26 -6.73
N ILE A 314 -3.08 -1.72 -7.78
CA ILE A 314 -3.77 -0.85 -8.74
C ILE A 314 -4.83 -1.61 -9.55
N LEU A 315 -4.51 -2.78 -10.10
CA LEU A 315 -5.47 -3.58 -10.90
C LEU A 315 -6.72 -3.98 -10.09
N PRO A 316 -6.61 -4.56 -8.88
CA PRO A 316 -7.78 -4.93 -8.09
C PRO A 316 -8.57 -3.71 -7.62
N LEU A 317 -7.90 -2.59 -7.32
CA LEU A 317 -8.59 -1.34 -6.99
C LEU A 317 -9.42 -0.81 -8.18
N ARG A 318 -8.89 -0.88 -9.40
CA ARG A 318 -9.65 -0.55 -10.63
C ARG A 318 -10.85 -1.47 -10.84
N ALA A 319 -10.71 -2.77 -10.57
CA ALA A 319 -11.83 -3.71 -10.66
C ALA A 319 -12.94 -3.36 -9.64
N THR A 320 -12.55 -3.06 -8.39
CA THR A 320 -13.49 -2.61 -7.35
C THR A 320 -14.21 -1.31 -7.74
N LEU A 321 -13.50 -0.35 -8.34
CA LEU A 321 -14.12 0.89 -8.83
C LEU A 321 -15.16 0.62 -9.92
N ALA A 322 -14.87 -0.30 -10.85
CA ALA A 322 -15.83 -0.69 -11.88
C ALA A 322 -17.10 -1.34 -11.28
N ASP A 323 -16.96 -2.15 -10.23
CA ASP A 323 -18.12 -2.73 -9.53
C ASP A 323 -18.98 -1.66 -8.84
N VAL A 324 -18.35 -0.65 -8.22
CA VAL A 324 -19.06 0.49 -7.64
C VAL A 324 -19.81 1.28 -8.70
N GLU A 325 -19.18 1.55 -9.85
CA GLU A 325 -19.80 2.28 -10.96
C GLU A 325 -21.03 1.55 -11.51
N ARG A 326 -20.98 0.22 -11.60
CA ARG A 326 -22.15 -0.62 -11.99
C ARG A 326 -23.30 -0.53 -10.98
N ILE A 327 -23.00 -0.60 -9.70
CA ILE A 327 -24.01 -0.43 -8.64
C ILE A 327 -24.63 0.97 -8.73
N ALA A 328 -23.81 2.01 -8.93
CA ALA A 328 -24.26 3.39 -9.07
C ALA A 328 -25.13 3.60 -10.31
N SER A 329 -24.89 2.87 -11.41
CA SER A 329 -25.73 2.89 -12.61
C SER A 329 -27.01 2.05 -12.49
N GLY A 330 -27.26 1.43 -11.32
CA GLY A 330 -28.45 0.60 -11.07
C GLY A 330 -28.33 -0.87 -11.54
N ASP A 331 -27.17 -1.30 -12.03
CA ASP A 331 -26.92 -2.69 -12.38
C ASP A 331 -26.49 -3.48 -11.13
N LEU A 332 -27.47 -4.07 -10.45
CA LEU A 332 -27.27 -4.94 -9.30
C LEU A 332 -27.12 -6.42 -9.67
N SER A 333 -26.92 -6.77 -10.95
CA SER A 333 -26.84 -8.18 -11.39
C SER A 333 -25.50 -8.85 -11.04
N ALA A 334 -24.45 -8.06 -10.84
CA ALA A 334 -23.11 -8.57 -10.61
C ALA A 334 -22.99 -9.33 -9.27
N THR A 335 -22.38 -10.51 -9.31
CA THR A 335 -22.02 -11.32 -8.13
C THR A 335 -20.54 -11.69 -8.21
N ALA A 336 -19.67 -10.71 -7.92
CA ALA A 336 -18.23 -10.96 -7.88
C ALA A 336 -17.87 -11.81 -6.63
N GLN A 337 -17.25 -12.98 -6.84
CA GLN A 337 -16.71 -13.77 -5.73
C GLN A 337 -15.37 -13.21 -5.28
N VAL A 338 -15.34 -12.61 -4.09
CA VAL A 338 -14.12 -12.07 -3.49
C VAL A 338 -13.32 -13.18 -2.83
N GLN A 339 -12.27 -13.66 -3.50
CA GLN A 339 -11.38 -14.70 -2.98
C GLN A 339 -10.23 -14.15 -2.10
N ARG A 340 -10.00 -12.83 -2.15
CA ARG A 340 -8.87 -12.16 -1.49
C ARG A 340 -9.19 -11.84 -0.02
N ARG A 341 -8.18 -11.96 0.86
CA ARG A 341 -8.35 -11.80 2.32
C ARG A 341 -7.70 -10.55 2.93
N ASP A 342 -7.01 -9.72 2.15
CA ASP A 342 -6.38 -8.49 2.63
C ASP A 342 -7.37 -7.30 2.66
N GLU A 343 -6.88 -6.08 2.89
CA GLU A 343 -7.71 -4.88 3.01
C GLU A 343 -8.52 -4.60 1.73
N LEU A 344 -7.97 -4.90 0.54
CA LEU A 344 -8.73 -4.79 -0.72
C LEU A 344 -9.83 -5.86 -0.82
N GLY A 345 -9.58 -7.06 -0.30
CA GLY A 345 -10.62 -8.09 -0.18
C GLY A 345 -11.73 -7.73 0.83
N VAL A 346 -11.38 -7.05 1.93
CA VAL A 346 -12.38 -6.49 2.86
C VAL A 346 -13.23 -5.43 2.18
N LEU A 347 -12.60 -4.49 1.46
CA LEU A 347 -13.29 -3.46 0.69
C LEU A 347 -14.26 -4.05 -0.35
N GLN A 348 -13.79 -5.02 -1.15
CA GLN A 348 -14.63 -5.69 -2.15
C GLN A 348 -15.83 -6.42 -1.54
N ARG A 349 -15.65 -7.08 -0.39
CA ARG A 349 -16.78 -7.72 0.33
C ARG A 349 -17.79 -6.70 0.86
N GLY A 350 -17.33 -5.56 1.35
CA GLY A 350 -18.21 -4.47 1.78
C GLY A 350 -19.08 -3.94 0.64
N ILE A 351 -18.49 -3.74 -0.54
CA ILE A 351 -19.23 -3.32 -1.75
C ILE A 351 -20.21 -4.39 -2.21
N GLN A 352 -19.84 -5.67 -2.16
CA GLN A 352 -20.77 -6.76 -2.48
C GLN A 352 -21.95 -6.79 -1.51
N GLN A 353 -21.70 -6.66 -0.21
CA GLN A 353 -22.76 -6.65 0.80
C GLN A 353 -23.72 -5.49 0.57
N MET A 354 -23.20 -4.30 0.27
CA MET A 354 -24.00 -3.13 -0.12
C MET A 354 -24.86 -3.43 -1.35
N GLY A 355 -24.30 -4.02 -2.41
CA GLY A 355 -25.05 -4.42 -3.61
C GLY A 355 -26.14 -5.46 -3.32
N SER A 356 -25.88 -6.42 -2.42
CA SER A 356 -26.87 -7.41 -1.99
C SER A 356 -28.02 -6.78 -1.23
N THR A 357 -27.73 -5.91 -0.25
CA THR A 357 -28.75 -5.19 0.52
C THR A 357 -29.58 -4.27 -0.38
N LEU A 358 -28.98 -3.58 -1.34
CA LEU A 358 -29.72 -2.80 -2.32
C LEU A 358 -30.64 -3.68 -3.18
N ARG A 359 -30.17 -4.86 -3.60
CA ARG A 359 -30.99 -5.80 -4.39
C ARG A 359 -32.19 -6.30 -3.61
N GLU A 360 -32.01 -6.63 -2.33
CA GLU A 360 -33.08 -7.05 -1.43
C GLU A 360 -34.11 -5.93 -1.19
N LEU A 361 -33.65 -4.69 -0.97
CA LEU A 361 -34.53 -3.52 -0.84
C LEU A 361 -35.36 -3.29 -2.12
N ILE A 362 -34.73 -3.33 -3.31
CA ILE A 362 -35.46 -3.19 -4.58
C ILE A 362 -36.43 -4.36 -4.81
N GLY A 363 -36.05 -5.58 -4.40
CA GLY A 363 -36.95 -6.74 -4.41
C GLY A 363 -38.20 -6.53 -3.55
N GLY A 364 -38.01 -6.10 -2.29
CA GLY A 364 -39.11 -5.79 -1.39
C GLY A 364 -40.02 -4.66 -1.88
N ILE A 365 -39.46 -3.62 -2.53
CA ILE A 365 -40.25 -2.57 -3.18
C ILE A 365 -41.09 -3.14 -4.32
N ARG A 366 -40.50 -3.99 -5.17
CA ARG A 366 -41.21 -4.64 -6.29
C ARG A 366 -42.37 -5.49 -5.78
N ASP A 367 -42.15 -6.29 -4.74
CA ASP A 367 -43.19 -7.13 -4.14
C ASP A 367 -44.31 -6.27 -3.53
N GLY A 368 -43.95 -5.18 -2.83
CA GLY A 368 -44.90 -4.21 -2.30
C GLY A 368 -45.74 -3.54 -3.40
N VAL A 369 -45.13 -3.14 -4.52
CA VAL A 369 -45.85 -2.59 -5.68
C VAL A 369 -46.79 -3.63 -6.30
N SER A 370 -46.39 -4.91 -6.36
CA SER A 370 -47.26 -5.99 -6.84
C SER A 370 -48.46 -6.19 -5.92
N GLN A 371 -48.26 -6.14 -4.60
CA GLN A 371 -49.35 -6.26 -3.62
C GLN A 371 -50.32 -5.09 -3.71
N ILE A 372 -49.82 -3.86 -3.88
CA ILE A 372 -50.65 -2.67 -4.10
C ILE A 372 -51.46 -2.81 -5.39
N SER A 373 -50.85 -3.31 -6.47
CA SER A 373 -51.54 -3.51 -7.75
C SER A 373 -52.68 -4.52 -7.62
N ALA A 374 -52.42 -5.66 -6.94
CA ALA A 374 -53.46 -6.66 -6.67
C ALA A 374 -54.59 -6.12 -5.79
N ALA A 375 -54.26 -5.36 -4.73
CA ALA A 375 -55.25 -4.72 -3.87
C ALA A 375 -56.09 -3.67 -4.62
N ALA A 376 -55.49 -2.96 -5.59
CA ALA A 376 -56.21 -2.02 -6.44
C ALA A 376 -57.19 -2.74 -7.39
N GLU A 377 -56.82 -3.89 -7.94
CA GLU A 377 -57.72 -4.73 -8.74
C GLU A 377 -58.89 -5.27 -7.90
N GLU A 378 -58.61 -5.78 -6.70
CA GLU A 378 -59.65 -6.25 -5.77
C GLU A 378 -60.61 -5.12 -5.36
N LEU A 379 -60.08 -3.94 -5.04
CA LEU A 379 -60.88 -2.76 -4.73
C LEU A 379 -61.77 -2.34 -5.92
N SER A 380 -61.24 -2.43 -7.14
CA SER A 380 -62.02 -2.15 -8.36
C SER A 380 -63.19 -3.13 -8.50
N ALA A 381 -62.97 -4.43 -8.28
CA ALA A 381 -64.00 -5.45 -8.32
C ALA A 381 -65.07 -5.24 -7.23
N VAL A 382 -64.67 -4.96 -5.99
CA VAL A 382 -65.60 -4.65 -4.88
C VAL A 382 -66.43 -3.40 -5.19
N THR A 383 -65.81 -2.38 -5.79
CA THR A 383 -66.51 -1.16 -6.19
C THR A 383 -67.56 -1.44 -7.27
N GLN A 384 -67.26 -2.29 -8.26
CA GLN A 384 -68.23 -2.72 -9.27
C GLN A 384 -69.40 -3.50 -8.65
N GLN A 385 -69.11 -4.45 -7.76
CA GLN A 385 -70.16 -5.21 -7.05
C GLN A 385 -71.04 -4.30 -6.19
N THR A 386 -70.44 -3.34 -5.48
CA THR A 386 -71.16 -2.35 -4.68
C THR A 386 -72.08 -1.51 -5.57
N SER A 387 -71.59 -1.05 -6.73
CA SER A 387 -72.41 -0.31 -7.69
C SER A 387 -73.61 -1.13 -8.19
N ALA A 388 -73.43 -2.42 -8.45
CA ALA A 388 -74.53 -3.31 -8.83
C ALA A 388 -75.54 -3.49 -7.69
N GLY A 389 -75.06 -3.72 -6.46
CA GLY A 389 -75.90 -3.84 -5.27
C GLY A 389 -76.74 -2.58 -4.98
N VAL A 390 -76.14 -1.39 -5.15
CA VAL A 390 -76.87 -0.11 -5.05
C VAL A 390 -77.98 -0.01 -6.09
N ASN A 391 -77.75 -0.51 -7.32
CA ASN A 391 -78.78 -0.50 -8.35
C ASN A 391 -79.94 -1.47 -8.03
N SER A 392 -79.66 -2.67 -7.52
CA SER A 392 -80.70 -3.58 -7.03
C SER A 392 -81.46 -3.01 -5.84
N GLN A 393 -80.78 -2.37 -4.89
CA GLN A 393 -81.43 -1.72 -3.76
C GLN A 393 -82.38 -0.59 -4.21
N LYS A 394 -82.02 0.15 -5.27
CA LYS A 394 -82.90 1.13 -5.89
C LYS A 394 -84.17 0.46 -6.44
N GLU A 395 -84.04 -0.65 -7.17
CA GLU A 395 -85.18 -1.39 -7.73
C GLU A 395 -86.10 -1.94 -6.64
N GLU A 396 -85.55 -2.51 -5.56
CA GLU A 396 -86.34 -2.93 -4.39
C GLU A 396 -87.07 -1.75 -3.74
N THR A 397 -86.43 -0.59 -3.65
CA THR A 397 -87.05 0.62 -3.08
C THR A 397 -88.24 1.09 -3.95
N ASP A 398 -88.13 1.02 -5.27
CA ASP A 398 -89.24 1.32 -6.20
C ASP A 398 -90.39 0.32 -6.05
N GLN A 399 -90.09 -0.96 -5.80
CA GLN A 399 -91.12 -1.97 -5.49
C GLN A 399 -91.82 -1.69 -4.16
N VAL A 400 -91.08 -1.31 -3.12
CA VAL A 400 -91.67 -0.92 -1.83
C VAL A 400 -92.57 0.30 -2.01
N ALA A 401 -92.15 1.30 -2.79
CA ALA A 401 -93.00 2.46 -3.09
C ALA A 401 -94.30 2.05 -3.80
N THR A 402 -94.22 1.06 -4.71
CA THR A 402 -95.40 0.49 -5.38
C THR A 402 -96.31 -0.25 -4.40
N ALA A 403 -95.75 -1.10 -3.53
CA ALA A 403 -96.50 -1.81 -2.49
C ALA A 403 -97.18 -0.84 -1.51
N MET A 404 -96.52 0.27 -1.16
CA MET A 404 -97.13 1.32 -0.33
C MET A 404 -98.32 2.00 -1.03
N HIS A 405 -98.28 2.14 -2.36
CA HIS A 405 -99.41 2.63 -3.14
C HIS A 405 -100.61 1.68 -3.10
N GLU A 406 -100.38 0.37 -3.28
CA GLU A 406 -101.44 -0.66 -3.15
C GLU A 406 -101.99 -0.75 -1.73
N MET A 407 -101.12 -0.63 -0.73
CA MET A 407 -101.50 -0.63 0.68
C MET A 407 -102.39 0.58 1.03
N SER A 408 -102.10 1.75 0.47
CA SER A 408 -102.95 2.93 0.63
C SER A 408 -104.34 2.73 0.03
N ALA A 409 -104.43 2.09 -1.14
CA ALA A 409 -105.71 1.77 -1.79
C ALA A 409 -106.54 0.76 -0.97
N THR A 410 -105.91 -0.30 -0.46
CA THR A 410 -106.59 -1.30 0.38
C THR A 410 -107.06 -0.71 1.71
N VAL A 411 -106.29 0.19 2.35
CA VAL A 411 -106.76 0.90 3.54
C VAL A 411 -108.00 1.76 3.26
N GLN A 412 -108.07 2.44 2.10
CA GLN A 412 -109.28 3.15 1.68
C GLN A 412 -110.48 2.22 1.46
N GLU A 413 -110.24 1.02 0.92
CA GLU A 413 -111.29 0.01 0.70
C GLU A 413 -111.81 -0.56 2.03
N VAL A 414 -110.92 -0.88 2.97
CA VAL A 414 -111.29 -1.31 4.33
C VAL A 414 -112.12 -0.23 5.04
N ALA A 415 -111.76 1.05 4.89
CA ALA A 415 -112.54 2.15 5.46
C ALA A 415 -113.98 2.20 4.90
N ARG A 416 -114.16 2.03 3.57
CA ARG A 416 -115.50 1.93 2.95
C ARG A 416 -116.28 0.73 3.43
N ASN A 417 -115.64 -0.44 3.51
CA ASN A 417 -116.29 -1.66 3.98
C ASN A 417 -116.74 -1.53 5.44
N ALA A 418 -115.96 -0.86 6.29
CA ALA A 418 -116.34 -0.58 7.67
C ALA A 418 -117.55 0.36 7.77
N GLU A 419 -117.63 1.39 6.92
CA GLU A 419 -118.77 2.30 6.84
C GLU A 419 -120.05 1.58 6.38
N GLN A 420 -119.95 0.74 5.35
CA GLN A 420 -121.06 -0.10 4.88
C GLN A 420 -121.53 -1.09 5.96
N ALA A 421 -120.61 -1.73 6.69
CA ALA A 421 -120.96 -2.65 7.77
C ALA A 421 -121.70 -1.93 8.91
N ALA A 422 -121.31 -0.70 9.25
CA ALA A 422 -121.99 0.11 10.26
C ALA A 422 -123.42 0.50 9.84
N LEU A 423 -123.62 0.83 8.56
CA LEU A 423 -124.96 1.07 7.99
C LEU A 423 -125.84 -0.18 8.07
N ALA A 424 -125.34 -1.34 7.62
CA ALA A 424 -126.08 -2.60 7.67
C ALA A 424 -126.44 -3.02 9.10
N ALA A 425 -125.55 -2.80 10.07
CA ALA A 425 -125.83 -3.06 11.49
C ALA A 425 -126.95 -2.16 12.04
N THR A 426 -127.01 -0.90 11.60
CA THR A 426 -128.07 0.04 11.99
C THR A 426 -129.43 -0.35 11.41
N GLU A 427 -129.45 -0.86 10.17
CA GLU A 427 -130.66 -1.36 9.50
C GLU A 427 -131.19 -2.63 10.19
N ALA A 428 -130.30 -3.56 10.56
CA ALA A 428 -130.66 -4.77 11.30
C ALA A 428 -131.24 -4.48 12.70
N ASP A 429 -130.76 -3.45 13.41
CA ASP A 429 -131.36 -3.00 14.68
C ASP A 429 -132.81 -2.49 14.49
N GLY A 430 -133.07 -1.83 13.36
CA GLY A 430 -134.42 -1.39 12.97
C GLY A 430 -135.39 -2.56 12.77
N GLU A 431 -134.99 -3.57 12.00
CA GLU A 431 -135.78 -4.79 11.74
C GLU A 431 -136.05 -5.59 13.03
N ALA A 432 -135.05 -5.70 13.92
CA ALA A 432 -135.22 -6.41 15.20
C ALA A 432 -136.28 -5.77 16.10
N ARG A 433 -136.39 -4.43 16.11
CA ARG A 433 -137.42 -3.71 16.87
C ARG A 433 -138.83 -3.91 16.32
N GLU A 434 -138.98 -4.00 15.00
CA GLU A 434 -140.28 -4.30 14.40
C GLU A 434 -140.70 -5.75 14.69
N GLY A 435 -139.74 -6.68 14.68
CA GLY A 435 -139.96 -8.06 15.09
C GLY A 435 -140.50 -8.20 16.52
N ASP A 436 -139.95 -7.45 17.48
CA ASP A 436 -140.41 -7.43 18.89
C ASP A 436 -141.88 -6.99 19.02
N ARG A 437 -142.28 -6.00 18.20
CA ARG A 437 -143.66 -5.51 18.11
C ARG A 437 -144.62 -6.60 17.63
N VAL A 438 -144.25 -7.33 16.58
CA VAL A 438 -145.06 -8.42 16.01
C VAL A 438 -145.21 -9.57 17.00
N VAL A 439 -144.14 -9.97 17.69
CA VAL A 439 -144.19 -11.06 18.69
C VAL A 439 -145.14 -10.72 19.85
N THR A 440 -145.12 -9.47 20.32
CA THR A 440 -146.02 -9.02 21.40
C THR A 440 -147.49 -9.11 20.98
N GLU A 441 -147.82 -8.82 19.73
CA GLU A 441 -149.18 -8.92 19.19
C GLU A 441 -149.66 -10.39 19.07
N VAL A 442 -148.76 -11.30 18.68
CA VAL A 442 -149.04 -12.74 18.61
C VAL A 442 -149.37 -13.34 19.98
N VAL A 443 -148.62 -12.97 21.03
CA VAL A 443 -148.89 -13.43 22.41
C VAL A 443 -150.31 -13.07 22.85
N THR A 444 -150.75 -11.85 22.53
CA THR A 444 -152.09 -11.35 22.87
C THR A 444 -153.20 -12.12 22.15
N GLN A 445 -152.97 -12.58 20.92
CA GLN A 445 -153.94 -13.40 20.18
C GLN A 445 -154.06 -14.83 20.73
N ILE A 446 -152.95 -15.43 21.18
CA ILE A 446 -152.94 -16.79 21.74
C ILE A 446 -153.80 -16.87 23.01
N GLU A 447 -153.73 -15.87 23.90
CA GLU A 447 -154.55 -15.84 25.12
C GLU A 447 -156.07 -15.82 24.82
N ARG A 448 -156.49 -15.09 23.77
CA ARG A 448 -157.88 -15.07 23.32
C ARG A 448 -158.32 -16.42 22.75
N MET A 449 -157.44 -17.09 22.01
CA MET A 449 -157.72 -18.40 21.42
C MET A 449 -157.90 -19.48 22.48
N ALA A 450 -157.07 -19.48 23.54
CA ALA A 450 -157.18 -20.42 24.65
C ALA A 450 -158.56 -20.35 25.35
N SER A 451 -159.10 -19.14 25.55
CA SER A 451 -160.44 -18.94 26.12
C SER A 451 -161.56 -19.48 25.23
N ALA A 452 -161.43 -19.36 23.91
CA ALA A 452 -162.43 -19.85 22.94
C ALA A 452 -162.52 -21.38 22.87
N VAL A 453 -161.39 -22.08 23.06
CA VAL A 453 -161.32 -23.56 23.05
C VAL A 453 -162.07 -24.15 24.26
N VAL A 454 -161.94 -23.56 25.45
CA VAL A 454 -162.64 -24.03 26.65
C VAL A 454 -164.16 -24.00 26.47
N ARG A 455 -164.70 -22.91 25.88
CA ARG A 455 -166.14 -22.80 25.59
C ARG A 455 -166.67 -23.81 24.57
N SER A 456 -165.86 -24.22 23.58
CA SER A 456 -166.30 -25.21 22.59
C SER A 456 -166.46 -26.60 23.18
N THR A 457 -165.63 -26.95 24.16
CA THR A 457 -165.66 -28.26 24.83
C THR A 457 -166.95 -28.44 25.67
N GLU A 458 -167.40 -27.38 26.34
CA GLU A 458 -168.69 -27.38 27.07
C GLU A 458 -169.88 -27.57 26.12
N ALA A 459 -169.88 -26.90 24.97
CA ALA A 459 -170.96 -27.01 23.97
C ALA A 459 -171.06 -28.42 23.35
N MET A 460 -169.93 -29.09 23.09
CA MET A 460 -169.91 -30.45 22.54
C MET A 460 -170.48 -31.48 23.51
N THR A 461 -170.25 -31.30 24.82
CA THR A 461 -170.76 -32.21 25.85
C THR A 461 -172.29 -32.15 25.96
N ALA A 462 -172.89 -30.97 25.75
CA ALA A 462 -174.35 -30.81 25.71
C ALA A 462 -175.00 -31.45 24.47
N LEU A 463 -174.34 -31.41 23.31
CA LEU A 463 -174.86 -31.97 22.06
C LEU A 463 -174.94 -33.52 22.09
N GLN A 464 -174.01 -34.17 22.79
CA GLN A 464 -174.01 -35.62 22.98
C GLN A 464 -175.30 -36.10 23.67
N GLN A 465 -175.76 -35.38 24.70
CA GLN A 465 -176.96 -35.76 25.47
C GLN A 465 -178.27 -35.64 24.65
N GLU A 466 -178.38 -34.67 23.74
CA GLU A 466 -179.58 -34.52 22.89
C GLU A 466 -179.63 -35.55 21.75
N SER A 467 -178.49 -36.04 21.27
CA SER A 467 -178.46 -37.06 20.20
C SER A 467 -178.99 -38.43 20.66
N ASP A 468 -178.76 -38.81 21.92
CA ASP A 468 -179.29 -40.07 22.48
C ASP A 468 -180.83 -40.07 22.60
N LYS A 469 -181.46 -38.91 22.82
CA LYS A 469 -182.93 -38.78 22.81
C LYS A 469 -183.54 -39.02 21.43
N ILE A 470 -182.87 -38.59 20.35
CA ILE A 470 -183.37 -38.75 18.98
C ILE A 470 -183.43 -40.23 18.57
N GLY A 471 -182.46 -41.05 19.00
CA GLY A 471 -182.44 -42.49 18.70
C GLY A 471 -183.66 -43.26 19.20
N SER A 472 -184.23 -42.84 20.34
CA SER A 472 -185.44 -43.43 20.93
C SER A 472 -186.68 -43.24 20.04
N VAL A 473 -186.81 -42.07 19.40
CA VAL A 473 -187.99 -41.70 18.57
C VAL A 473 -188.02 -42.49 17.26
N MET A 474 -186.86 -42.77 16.66
CA MET A 474 -186.76 -43.49 15.39
C MET A 474 -187.32 -44.92 15.45
N ASN A 475 -187.22 -45.61 16.59
CA ASN A 475 -187.71 -46.98 16.72
C ASN A 475 -189.25 -47.08 16.69
N VAL A 476 -189.96 -46.02 17.11
CA VAL A 476 -191.43 -46.00 17.12
C VAL A 476 -191.99 -45.84 15.70
N ILE A 477 -191.32 -45.06 14.84
CA ILE A 477 -191.78 -44.79 13.47
C ILE A 477 -191.76 -46.06 12.62
N ARG A 478 -190.76 -46.93 12.81
CA ARG A 478 -190.61 -48.18 12.03
C ARG A 478 -191.76 -49.16 12.24
N ALA A 479 -192.32 -49.21 13.45
CA ALA A 479 -193.39 -50.14 13.80
C ALA A 479 -194.74 -49.82 13.11
N VAL A 480 -195.00 -48.55 12.78
CA VAL A 480 -196.28 -48.11 12.19
C VAL A 480 -196.35 -48.39 10.68
N ALA A 481 -195.21 -48.29 10.00
CA ALA A 481 -195.10 -48.51 8.55
C ALA A 481 -195.44 -49.97 8.16
N GLU A 482 -194.96 -50.94 8.95
CA GLU A 482 -195.10 -52.38 8.65
C GLU A 482 -196.55 -52.87 8.66
N GLN A 483 -197.37 -52.30 9.56
CA GLN A 483 -198.78 -52.67 9.71
C GLN A 483 -199.63 -52.21 8.52
N THR A 484 -199.24 -51.09 7.89
CA THR A 484 -199.96 -50.48 6.77
C THR A 484 -199.77 -51.29 5.47
N ASN A 485 -198.58 -51.88 5.29
CA ASN A 485 -198.22 -52.71 4.14
C ASN A 485 -199.08 -53.99 4.02
N LEU A 486 -199.45 -54.59 5.15
CA LEU A 486 -200.14 -55.88 5.20
C LEU A 486 -201.63 -55.80 4.82
N LEU A 487 -202.29 -54.69 5.13
CA LEU A 487 -203.69 -54.44 4.76
C LEU A 487 -203.85 -54.23 3.24
N ALA A 488 -202.88 -53.56 2.61
CA ALA A 488 -202.90 -53.26 1.19
C ALA A 488 -202.83 -54.52 0.31
N LEU A 489 -202.08 -55.54 0.74
CA LEU A 489 -201.87 -56.77 -0.02
C LEU A 489 -203.16 -57.59 -0.19
N ASN A 490 -203.98 -57.68 0.86
CA ASN A 490 -205.22 -58.44 0.81
C ASN A 490 -206.27 -57.77 -0.11
N ALA A 491 -206.25 -56.43 -0.20
CA ALA A 491 -207.13 -55.69 -1.10
C ALA A 491 -206.77 -55.91 -2.59
N ALA A 492 -205.48 -56.02 -2.90
CA ALA A 492 -205.00 -56.24 -4.27
C ALA A 492 -205.41 -57.62 -4.83
N ILE A 493 -205.41 -58.65 -3.98
CA ILE A 493 -205.75 -60.03 -4.37
C ILE A 493 -207.23 -60.15 -4.77
N GLU A 494 -208.13 -59.49 -4.05
CA GLU A 494 -209.56 -59.61 -4.31
C GLU A 494 -210.02 -58.77 -5.51
N ALA A 495 -209.28 -57.70 -5.85
CA ALA A 495 -209.49 -56.89 -7.05
C ALA A 495 -209.16 -57.65 -8.36
N ALA A 496 -208.30 -58.67 -8.26
CA ALA A 496 -207.97 -59.57 -9.38
C ALA A 496 -209.04 -60.64 -9.60
N ARG A 497 -209.97 -60.82 -8.65
CA ARG A 497 -211.27 -61.39 -8.98
C ARG A 497 -211.92 -60.53 -10.07
N ALA A 498 -213.10 -60.94 -10.51
CA ALA A 498 -214.08 -60.02 -11.08
C ALA A 498 -213.78 -59.47 -12.49
N GLY A 499 -212.60 -59.73 -13.06
CA GLY A 499 -212.29 -59.38 -14.44
C GLY A 499 -212.58 -57.92 -14.74
N GLU A 500 -213.34 -57.66 -15.81
CA GLU A 500 -213.69 -56.30 -16.28
C GLU A 500 -214.33 -55.40 -15.21
N ALA A 501 -214.94 -55.94 -14.15
CA ALA A 501 -215.51 -55.12 -13.07
C ALA A 501 -214.51 -54.69 -11.97
N GLY A 502 -213.31 -55.31 -11.85
CA GLY A 502 -212.40 -55.12 -10.69
C GLY A 502 -211.26 -54.10 -10.85
N ARG A 503 -211.03 -53.59 -12.06
CA ARG A 503 -209.82 -52.84 -12.44
C ARG A 503 -209.58 -51.53 -11.66
N GLY A 504 -210.64 -50.91 -11.14
CA GLY A 504 -210.54 -49.70 -10.29
C GLY A 504 -210.03 -49.98 -8.86
N PHE A 505 -210.26 -51.19 -8.34
CA PHE A 505 -209.86 -51.56 -6.97
C PHE A 505 -208.38 -51.98 -6.87
N ALA A 506 -207.78 -52.50 -7.93
CA ALA A 506 -206.39 -52.94 -7.94
C ALA A 506 -205.38 -51.78 -7.89
N VAL A 507 -205.69 -50.66 -8.56
CA VAL A 507 -204.80 -49.48 -8.63
C VAL A 507 -204.65 -48.80 -7.27
N VAL A 508 -205.71 -48.78 -6.46
CA VAL A 508 -205.67 -48.14 -5.12
C VAL A 508 -204.91 -49.02 -4.12
N ALA A 509 -204.99 -50.33 -4.24
CA ALA A 509 -204.30 -51.26 -3.35
C ALA A 509 -202.77 -51.26 -3.53
N ASP A 510 -202.28 -51.08 -4.76
CA ASP A 510 -200.83 -50.99 -5.02
C ASP A 510 -200.22 -49.65 -4.55
N GLU A 511 -200.97 -48.54 -4.60
CA GLU A 511 -200.51 -47.21 -4.17
C GLU A 511 -200.32 -47.13 -2.64
N VAL A 512 -201.21 -47.77 -1.86
CA VAL A 512 -201.11 -47.83 -0.38
C VAL A 512 -199.92 -48.68 0.06
N ARG A 513 -199.54 -49.70 -0.73
CA ARG A 513 -198.36 -50.53 -0.46
C ARG A 513 -197.05 -49.77 -0.68
N GLY A 514 -196.99 -48.93 -1.71
CA GLY A 514 -195.82 -48.10 -2.01
C GLY A 514 -195.52 -47.03 -0.96
N LEU A 515 -196.53 -46.55 -0.24
CA LEU A 515 -196.36 -45.55 0.82
C LEU A 515 -195.80 -46.12 2.12
N ALA A 516 -196.07 -47.40 2.42
CA ALA A 516 -195.68 -48.05 3.67
C ALA A 516 -194.20 -48.54 3.70
N GLN A 517 -193.49 -48.52 2.57
CA GLN A 517 -192.09 -48.95 2.45
C GLN A 517 -191.06 -47.81 2.46
N ARG A 518 -191.52 -46.55 2.44
CA ARG A 518 -190.68 -45.35 2.62
C ARG A 518 -190.70 -44.93 4.07
#